data_AF-A0A5K1JSL6-F1
#
_entry.id   AF-A0A5K1JSL6-F1
#
_cell.length_a   1.000
_cell.length_b   1.000
_cell.length_c   1.000
_cell.angle_alpha   90.00
_cell.angle_beta   90.00
_cell.angle_gamma   90.00
#
_symmetry.space_group_name_H-M   'P 1'
#
loop_
_entity.id
_entity.type
_entity.pdbx_description
1 polymer ?
#
loop_
_entity_poly.entity_id
_entity_poly.type
_entity_poly.pdbx_seq_one_letter_code
_entity_poly.pdbx_strand_id
1 'polypeptide(L)'
;MTFKEALHIVSRNLFLQLMFPMWALRWGIPLMRRFYLASNELQVRAPVIVRNYMQEMIVARRTAEVKEERHDLFSSLLDANEGLADSGEKLSDTSLLGNVFIFMVAGYETSAHTLAYSFILLALYQEEQEKFYKNIKQTLGDGRRAPSYEEFSTLSYSMA
;
A
#
# COMPACT_ATOMS: atom_id res chain seq x y z
N MET A 1 15.13 -4.50 21.32
CA MET A 1 13.87 -5.15 20.90
C MET A 1 13.94 -5.41 19.41
N THR A 2 13.30 -6.46 18.92
CA THR A 2 13.23 -6.73 17.47
C THR A 2 12.18 -5.83 16.80
N PHE A 3 12.24 -5.68 15.47
CA PHE A 3 11.21 -4.93 14.73
C PHE A 3 9.81 -5.51 14.93
N LYS A 4 9.69 -6.85 14.90
CA LYS A 4 8.43 -7.57 15.15
C LYS A 4 7.87 -7.27 16.54
N GLU A 5 8.73 -7.27 17.56
CA GLU A 5 8.33 -6.92 18.93
C GLU A 5 7.91 -5.46 19.05
N ALA A 6 8.65 -4.53 18.44
CA ALA A 6 8.30 -3.11 18.41
C ALA A 6 6.93 -2.90 17.76
N LEU A 7 6.71 -3.51 16.59
CA LEU A 7 5.46 -3.43 15.84
C LEU A 7 4.29 -3.99 16.66
N HIS A 8 4.47 -5.15 17.31
CA HIS A 8 3.44 -5.76 18.15
C HIS A 8 3.11 -4.92 19.39
N ILE A 9 4.11 -4.29 20.02
CA ILE A 9 3.90 -3.41 21.18
C ILE A 9 3.16 -2.14 20.75
N VAL A 10 3.52 -1.55 19.61
CA VAL A 10 2.88 -0.34 19.10
C VAL A 10 1.44 -0.63 18.68
N SER A 11 1.20 -1.69 17.89
CA SER A 11 -0.13 -2.02 17.36
C SER A 11 -1.16 -2.32 18.46
N ARG A 12 -0.76 -3.02 19.52
CA ARG A 12 -1.67 -3.37 20.63
C ARG A 12 -2.01 -2.19 21.54
N ASN A 13 -1.20 -1.12 21.54
CA ASN A 13 -1.34 -0.01 22.46
C ASN A 13 -1.48 1.34 21.76
N LEU A 14 -2.01 1.36 20.53
CA LEU A 14 -2.22 2.59 19.74
C LEU A 14 -3.03 3.67 20.48
N PHE A 15 -3.93 3.25 21.39
CA PHE A 15 -4.69 4.19 22.23
C PHE A 15 -3.78 5.10 23.08
N LEU A 16 -2.58 4.66 23.46
CA LEU A 16 -1.63 5.50 24.21
C LEU A 16 -1.13 6.69 23.38
N GLN A 17 -0.94 6.50 22.08
CA GLN A 17 -0.56 7.59 21.16
C GLN A 17 -1.72 8.54 20.87
N LEU A 18 -2.96 8.04 20.90
CA LEU A 18 -4.15 8.85 20.71
C LEU A 18 -4.44 9.72 21.95
N MET A 19 -4.23 9.16 23.15
CA MET A 19 -4.58 9.81 24.42
C MET A 19 -3.48 10.69 25.01
N PHE A 20 -2.21 10.44 24.69
CA PHE A 20 -1.08 11.14 25.32
C PHE A 20 -0.02 11.59 24.31
N PRO A 21 0.55 12.80 24.48
CA PRO A 21 1.67 13.25 23.65
C PRO A 21 2.96 12.46 23.95
N MET A 22 3.84 12.34 22.95
CA MET A 22 5.05 11.50 23.01
C MET A 22 5.99 11.83 24.20
N TRP A 23 6.10 13.10 24.58
CA TRP A 23 6.92 13.49 25.72
C TRP A 23 6.37 12.95 27.06
N ALA A 24 5.04 12.86 27.22
CA ALA A 24 4.42 12.33 28.43
C ALA A 24 4.65 10.81 28.56
N LEU A 25 4.58 10.11 27.42
CA LEU A 25 4.82 8.67 27.33
C LEU A 25 6.24 8.28 27.72
N ARG A 26 7.23 9.14 27.43
CA ARG A 26 8.63 8.93 27.82
C ARG A 26 8.83 8.90 29.33
N TRP A 27 8.00 9.61 30.11
CA TRP A 27 8.18 9.77 31.56
C TRP A 27 7.17 8.96 32.39
N GLY A 28 6.10 8.47 31.77
CA GLY A 28 5.00 7.73 32.41
C GLY A 28 5.37 6.36 32.96
N ILE A 29 4.34 5.54 33.21
CA ILE A 29 4.47 4.18 33.77
C ILE A 29 5.28 3.24 32.86
N PRO A 30 5.79 2.10 33.36
CA PRO A 30 6.63 1.19 32.57
C PRO A 30 6.04 0.78 31.22
N LEU A 31 4.70 0.62 31.14
CA LEU A 31 3.99 0.35 29.89
C LEU A 31 4.14 1.50 28.87
N MET A 32 3.93 2.75 29.31
CA MET A 32 4.09 3.94 28.47
C MET A 32 5.52 4.12 27.99
N ARG A 33 6.52 3.89 28.87
CA ARG A 33 7.93 3.97 28.48
C ARG A 33 8.31 2.90 27.45
N ARG A 34 7.82 1.67 27.63
CA ARG A 34 8.02 0.57 26.66
C ARG A 34 7.36 0.91 25.32
N PHE A 35 6.16 1.49 25.34
CA PHE A 35 5.50 1.97 24.13
C PHE A 35 6.31 3.08 23.45
N TYR A 36 6.74 4.12 24.19
CA TYR A 36 7.57 5.20 23.64
C TYR A 36 8.84 4.66 22.97
N LEU A 37 9.56 3.75 23.62
CA LEU A 37 10.75 3.12 23.04
C LEU A 37 10.42 2.29 21.80
N ALA A 38 9.31 1.55 21.81
CA ALA A 38 8.87 0.75 20.66
C ALA A 38 8.44 1.63 19.48
N SER A 39 7.71 2.71 19.73
CA SER A 39 7.33 3.68 18.71
C SER A 39 8.55 4.37 18.10
N ASN A 40 9.53 4.78 18.93
CA ASN A 40 10.78 5.36 18.45
C ASN A 40 11.60 4.35 17.65
N GLU A 41 11.69 3.10 18.11
CA GLU A 41 12.37 2.02 17.38
C GLU A 41 11.69 1.76 16.03
N LEU A 42 10.36 1.74 15.98
CA LEU A 42 9.61 1.56 14.74
C LEU A 42 9.82 2.73 13.79
N GLN A 43 9.81 3.96 14.30
CA GLN A 43 10.03 5.17 13.51
C GLN A 43 11.44 5.20 12.89
N VAL A 44 12.45 4.68 13.59
CA VAL A 44 13.83 4.60 13.08
C VAL A 44 14.03 3.39 12.16
N ARG A 45 13.49 2.20 12.52
CA ARG A 45 13.72 0.96 11.77
C ARG A 45 12.83 0.77 10.55
N ALA A 46 11.58 1.22 10.59
CA ALA A 46 10.65 1.01 9.48
C ALA A 46 11.16 1.63 8.17
N PRO A 47 11.67 2.88 8.14
CA PRO A 47 12.24 3.44 6.91
C PRO A 47 13.43 2.64 6.39
N VAL A 48 14.28 2.12 7.28
CA VAL A 48 15.45 1.31 6.92
C VAL A 48 15.03 -0.03 6.32
N ILE A 49 14.07 -0.72 6.93
CA ILE A 49 13.57 -2.01 6.42
C ILE A 49 12.92 -1.85 5.05
N VAL A 50 12.04 -0.85 4.90
CA VAL A 50 11.39 -0.55 3.62
C VAL A 50 12.43 -0.21 2.56
N ARG A 51 13.41 0.63 2.89
CA ARG A 51 14.50 0.97 1.96
C ARG A 51 15.29 -0.27 1.54
N ASN A 52 15.69 -1.13 2.47
CA ASN A 52 16.48 -2.33 2.18
C ASN A 52 15.70 -3.28 1.26
N TYR A 53 14.44 -3.58 1.60
CA TYR A 53 13.59 -4.44 0.78
C TYR A 53 13.42 -3.90 -0.64
N MET A 54 13.21 -2.59 -0.76
CA MET A 54 13.05 -1.95 -2.05
C MET A 54 14.36 -1.91 -2.86
N GLN A 55 15.53 -1.76 -2.20
CA GLN A 55 16.84 -1.87 -2.84
C GLN A 55 17.10 -3.29 -3.34
N GLU A 56 16.82 -4.31 -2.53
CA GLU A 56 16.89 -5.72 -2.93
C GLU A 56 16.02 -5.97 -4.17
N MET A 57 14.84 -5.36 -4.19
CA MET A 57 13.90 -5.45 -5.30
C MET A 57 14.41 -4.76 -6.59
N ILE A 58 15.11 -3.61 -6.50
CA ILE A 58 15.79 -3.00 -7.66
C ILE A 58 16.90 -3.92 -8.17
N VAL A 59 17.77 -4.39 -7.28
CA VAL A 59 18.92 -5.22 -7.64
C VAL A 59 18.44 -6.50 -8.31
N ALA A 60 17.48 -7.20 -7.71
CA ALA A 60 16.89 -8.42 -8.26
C ALA A 60 16.33 -8.21 -9.67
N ARG A 61 15.69 -7.06 -9.94
CA ARG A 61 15.17 -6.73 -11.29
C ARG A 61 16.28 -6.37 -12.29
N ARG A 62 17.33 -5.67 -11.87
CA ARG A 62 18.49 -5.36 -12.74
C ARG A 62 19.29 -6.60 -13.12
N THR A 63 19.41 -7.56 -12.20
CA THR A 63 20.24 -8.77 -12.37
C THR A 63 19.46 -9.98 -12.90
N ALA A 64 18.16 -9.85 -13.16
CA ALA A 64 17.36 -10.95 -13.68
C ALA A 64 17.81 -11.33 -15.09
N GLU A 65 18.28 -12.57 -15.28
CA GLU A 65 18.71 -13.11 -16.59
C GLU A 65 17.56 -13.21 -17.59
N VAL A 66 16.36 -13.47 -17.08
CA VAL A 66 15.11 -13.35 -17.83
C VAL A 66 14.47 -12.05 -17.38
N LYS A 67 14.46 -11.03 -18.25
CA LYS A 67 13.49 -9.94 -18.12
C LYS A 67 12.12 -10.57 -18.34
N GLU A 68 11.51 -11.13 -17.29
CA GLU A 68 10.09 -11.42 -17.37
C GLU A 68 9.43 -10.13 -17.83
N GLU A 69 8.59 -10.19 -18.87
CA GLU A 69 7.71 -9.10 -19.29
C GLU A 69 6.64 -8.87 -18.22
N ARG A 70 7.08 -8.59 -16.98
CA ARG A 70 6.23 -8.04 -15.94
C ARG A 70 6.06 -6.58 -16.29
N HIS A 71 5.00 -6.30 -17.03
CA HIS A 71 4.47 -4.96 -17.25
C HIS A 71 3.87 -4.41 -15.94
N ASP A 72 4.70 -4.29 -14.91
CA ASP A 72 4.36 -3.61 -13.67
C ASP A 72 4.98 -2.21 -13.67
N LEU A 73 4.33 -1.29 -12.95
CA LEU A 73 4.74 0.12 -12.90
C LEU A 73 6.20 0.30 -12.48
N PHE A 74 6.72 -0.58 -11.62
CA PHE A 74 8.08 -0.49 -11.12
C PHE A 74 9.10 -0.87 -12.19
N SER A 75 8.87 -1.97 -12.90
CA SER A 75 9.69 -2.39 -14.03
C SER A 75 9.68 -1.32 -15.13
N SER A 76 8.51 -0.77 -15.48
CA SER A 76 8.40 0.30 -16.48
C SER A 76 9.15 1.57 -16.06
N LEU A 77 9.07 1.97 -14.79
CA LEU A 77 9.79 3.14 -14.28
C LEU A 77 11.30 2.89 -14.25
N LEU A 78 11.74 1.68 -13.89
CA LEU A 78 13.15 1.29 -13.90
C LEU A 78 13.71 1.29 -15.33
N ASP A 79 13.04 0.63 -16.27
CA ASP A 79 13.47 0.59 -17.68
C ASP A 79 13.51 1.99 -18.31
N ALA A 80 12.49 2.83 -18.06
CA ALA A 80 12.48 4.21 -18.52
C ALA A 80 13.64 5.02 -17.93
N ASN A 81 13.95 4.82 -16.65
CA ASN A 81 15.06 5.52 -15.98
C ASN A 81 16.44 5.06 -16.50
N GLU A 82 16.61 3.77 -16.83
CA GLU A 82 17.84 3.27 -17.44
C GLU A 82 18.04 3.81 -18.87
N GLY A 83 16.95 4.04 -19.62
CA GLY A 83 16.98 4.68 -20.94
C GLY A 83 17.44 6.15 -20.95
N LEU A 84 17.45 6.82 -19.80
CA LEU A 84 17.91 8.22 -19.64
C LEU A 84 19.39 8.32 -19.23
N ALA A 85 20.15 7.22 -19.27
CA ALA A 85 21.56 7.22 -18.88
C ALA A 85 22.41 8.23 -19.67
N ASP A 86 22.15 8.37 -20.98
CA ASP A 86 22.93 9.23 -21.86
C ASP A 86 22.47 10.70 -21.86
N SER A 87 21.26 11.00 -21.35
CA SER A 87 20.72 12.37 -21.30
C SER A 87 21.18 13.15 -20.06
N GLY A 88 21.77 12.48 -19.07
CA GLY A 88 22.12 13.07 -17.78
C GLY A 88 20.92 13.32 -16.85
N GLU A 89 19.71 12.92 -17.26
CA GLU A 89 18.47 13.10 -16.49
C GLU A 89 18.10 11.87 -15.65
N LYS A 90 18.96 10.86 -15.62
CA LYS A 90 18.76 9.63 -14.85
C LYS A 90 18.54 9.93 -13.36
N LEU A 91 17.42 9.45 -12.83
CA LEU A 91 17.12 9.50 -11.41
C LEU A 91 18.08 8.63 -10.62
N SER A 92 18.50 9.13 -9.45
CA SER A 92 19.22 8.33 -8.46
C SER A 92 18.36 7.17 -7.97
N ASP A 93 18.99 6.07 -7.55
CA ASP A 93 18.28 4.93 -6.95
C ASP A 93 17.42 5.37 -5.75
N THR A 94 17.89 6.31 -4.94
CA THR A 94 17.10 6.89 -3.83
C THR A 94 15.86 7.64 -4.30
N SER A 95 15.94 8.39 -5.39
CA SER A 95 14.79 9.09 -5.98
C SER A 95 13.79 8.11 -6.58
N LEU A 96 14.29 7.06 -7.26
CA LEU A 96 13.47 5.99 -7.81
C LEU A 96 12.69 5.26 -6.72
N LEU A 97 13.37 4.88 -5.63
CA LEU A 97 12.76 4.27 -4.45
C LEU A 97 11.68 5.15 -3.83
N GLY A 98 11.92 6.45 -3.73
CA GLY A 98 10.95 7.42 -3.21
C GLY A 98 9.67 7.46 -4.05
N ASN A 99 9.79 7.50 -5.38
CA ASN A 99 8.64 7.50 -6.28
C ASN A 99 7.82 6.22 -6.18
N VAL A 100 8.48 5.08 -6.03
CA VAL A 100 7.78 3.80 -5.95
C VAL A 100 7.11 3.64 -4.59
N PHE A 101 7.78 4.07 -3.52
CA PHE A 101 7.19 4.11 -2.19
C PHE A 101 5.93 4.97 -2.16
N ILE A 102 5.95 6.17 -2.76
CA ILE A 102 4.77 7.04 -2.78
C ILE A 102 3.62 6.40 -3.54
N PHE A 103 3.86 5.75 -4.69
CA PHE A 103 2.81 5.06 -5.44
C PHE A 103 2.16 3.94 -4.63
N MET A 104 2.96 3.14 -3.91
CA MET A 104 2.43 2.07 -3.07
C MET A 104 1.60 2.59 -1.90
N VAL A 105 2.13 3.53 -1.11
CA VAL A 105 1.45 4.01 0.10
C VAL A 105 0.20 4.81 -0.25
N ALA A 106 0.30 5.71 -1.24
CA ALA A 106 -0.84 6.52 -1.66
C ALA A 106 -1.96 5.66 -2.24
N GLY A 107 -1.63 4.64 -3.06
CA GLY A 107 -2.61 3.74 -3.65
C GLY A 107 -3.24 2.77 -2.65
N TYR A 108 -2.47 2.32 -1.65
CA TYR A 108 -2.94 1.35 -0.66
C TYR A 108 -3.98 1.94 0.29
N GLU A 109 -3.64 3.02 1.00
CA GLU A 109 -4.50 3.58 2.04
C GLU A 109 -5.82 4.13 1.45
N THR A 110 -5.74 4.87 0.34
CA THR A 110 -6.93 5.48 -0.29
C THR A 110 -7.89 4.42 -0.85
N SER A 111 -7.37 3.44 -1.60
CA SER A 111 -8.20 2.38 -2.20
C SER A 111 -8.79 1.45 -1.14
N ALA A 112 -7.99 1.06 -0.14
CA ALA A 112 -8.47 0.20 0.94
C ALA A 112 -9.61 0.86 1.73
N HIS A 113 -9.45 2.13 2.11
CA HIS A 113 -10.52 2.85 2.80
C HIS A 113 -11.74 3.05 1.91
N THR A 114 -11.55 3.40 0.63
CA THR A 114 -12.66 3.53 -0.33
C THR A 114 -13.47 2.24 -0.41
N LEU A 115 -12.80 1.10 -0.59
CA LEU A 115 -13.47 -0.21 -0.61
C LEU A 115 -14.17 -0.52 0.71
N ALA A 116 -13.53 -0.25 1.85
CA ALA A 116 -14.13 -0.47 3.16
C ALA A 116 -15.43 0.33 3.33
N TYR A 117 -15.43 1.62 2.99
CA TYR A 117 -16.63 2.45 3.03
C TYR A 117 -17.68 1.99 2.01
N SER A 118 -17.28 1.64 0.79
CA SER A 118 -18.20 1.11 -0.22
C SER A 118 -18.91 -0.14 0.28
N PHE A 119 -18.20 -1.09 0.89
CA PHE A 119 -18.81 -2.29 1.46
C PHE A 119 -19.72 -1.99 2.66
N ILE A 120 -19.32 -1.05 3.53
CA ILE A 120 -20.17 -0.61 4.64
C ILE A 120 -21.47 0.00 4.12
N LEU A 121 -21.40 0.87 3.11
CA LEU A 121 -22.57 1.50 2.51
C LEU A 121 -23.48 0.47 1.84
N LEU A 122 -22.93 -0.47 1.06
CA LEU A 122 -23.72 -1.55 0.46
C LEU A 122 -24.41 -2.42 1.54
N ALA A 123 -23.73 -2.70 2.65
CA ALA A 123 -24.31 -3.45 3.75
C ALA A 123 -25.47 -2.70 4.44
N LEU A 124 -25.37 -1.38 4.56
CA LEU A 124 -26.41 -0.53 5.16
C LEU A 124 -27.59 -0.26 4.22
N TYR A 125 -27.35 -0.19 2.91
CA TYR A 125 -28.35 0.12 1.88
C TYR A 125 -28.64 -1.08 0.97
N GLN A 126 -29.40 -2.04 1.49
CA GLN A 126 -29.71 -3.31 0.80
C GLN A 126 -30.38 -3.13 -0.57
N GLU A 127 -31.20 -2.08 -0.76
CA GLU A 127 -31.81 -1.78 -2.06
C GLU A 127 -30.76 -1.40 -3.12
N GLU A 128 -29.76 -0.60 -2.75
CA GLU A 128 -28.66 -0.23 -3.65
C GLU A 128 -27.74 -1.43 -3.91
N GLN A 129 -27.52 -2.28 -2.90
CA GLN A 129 -26.80 -3.54 -3.07
C GLN A 129 -27.48 -4.48 -4.07
N GLU A 130 -28.81 -4.61 -4.01
CA GLU A 130 -29.57 -5.45 -4.94
C GLU A 130 -29.53 -4.89 -6.38
N LYS A 131 -29.64 -3.56 -6.54
CA LYS A 131 -29.48 -2.90 -7.84
C LYS A 131 -28.08 -3.12 -8.42
N PHE A 132 -27.04 -2.96 -7.59
CA PHE A 132 -25.65 -3.21 -7.94
C PHE A 132 -25.43 -4.64 -8.40
N TYR A 133 -25.91 -5.61 -7.63
CA TYR A 133 -25.80 -7.03 -7.94
C TYR A 133 -26.52 -7.41 -9.24
N LYS A 134 -27.75 -6.92 -9.44
CA LYS A 134 -28.50 -7.13 -10.69
C LYS A 134 -27.76 -6.57 -11.91
N ASN A 135 -27.19 -5.37 -11.79
CA ASN A 135 -26.41 -4.76 -12.88
C ASN A 135 -25.20 -5.63 -13.23
N ILE A 136 -24.42 -6.06 -12.24
CA ILE A 136 -23.28 -6.96 -12.45
C ILE A 136 -23.71 -8.26 -13.14
N LYS A 137 -24.78 -8.90 -12.66
CA LYS A 137 -25.30 -10.14 -13.26
C LYS A 137 -25.79 -9.96 -14.69
N GLN A 138 -26.46 -8.85 -14.98
CA GLN A 138 -26.95 -8.56 -16.32
C GLN A 138 -25.78 -8.36 -17.31
N THR A 139 -24.72 -7.70 -16.87
CA THR A 139 -23.56 -7.39 -17.72
C THR A 139 -22.60 -8.57 -17.86
N LEU A 140 -22.29 -9.26 -16.76
CA LEU A 140 -21.22 -10.28 -16.68
C LEU A 140 -21.74 -11.73 -16.57
N GLY A 141 -23.05 -11.93 -16.44
CA GLY A 141 -23.68 -13.25 -16.28
C GLY A 141 -23.44 -13.89 -14.91
N ASP A 142 -23.46 -15.23 -14.86
CA ASP A 142 -23.39 -16.01 -13.61
C ASP A 142 -21.98 -16.09 -12.97
N GLY A 143 -21.04 -15.23 -13.35
CA GLY A 143 -19.70 -15.18 -12.73
C GLY A 143 -18.83 -16.42 -12.98
N ARG A 144 -19.09 -17.18 -14.06
CA ARG A 144 -18.30 -18.38 -14.42
C ARG A 144 -16.91 -18.05 -14.98
N ARG A 145 -16.64 -16.78 -15.26
CA ARG A 145 -15.34 -16.28 -15.71
C ARG A 145 -15.01 -14.96 -15.02
N ALA A 146 -13.72 -14.67 -14.92
CA ALA A 146 -13.26 -13.34 -14.52
C ALA A 146 -13.69 -12.29 -15.57
N PRO A 147 -14.09 -11.08 -15.15
CA PRO A 147 -14.36 -9.98 -16.07
C PRO A 147 -13.07 -9.55 -16.79
N SER A 148 -13.18 -9.15 -18.06
CA SER A 148 -12.06 -8.51 -18.77
C SER A 148 -12.06 -7.01 -18.53
N TYR A 149 -10.93 -6.35 -18.83
CA TYR A 149 -10.80 -4.90 -18.68
C TYR A 149 -11.78 -4.11 -19.57
N GLU A 150 -12.05 -4.61 -20.78
CA GLU A 150 -12.94 -3.94 -21.75
C GLU A 150 -14.39 -3.86 -21.24
N GLU A 151 -14.80 -4.86 -20.47
CA GLU A 151 -16.13 -4.94 -19.87
C GLU A 151 -16.33 -4.01 -18.68
N PHE A 152 -15.26 -3.40 -18.17
CA PHE A 152 -15.37 -2.46 -17.06
C PHE A 152 -16.25 -1.25 -17.43
N SER A 153 -16.17 -0.81 -18.69
CA SER A 153 -16.97 0.29 -19.22
C SER A 153 -18.48 0.00 -19.28
N THR A 154 -18.87 -1.28 -19.29
CA THR A 154 -20.27 -1.70 -19.39
C THR A 154 -20.94 -1.88 -18.03
N LEU A 155 -20.20 -1.74 -16.93
CA LEU A 155 -20.72 -1.76 -15.55
C LEU A 155 -21.26 -0.39 -15.13
N SER A 156 -22.23 0.14 -15.88
CA SER A 156 -22.66 1.55 -15.79
C SER A 156 -23.15 1.97 -14.41
N TYR A 157 -23.86 1.10 -13.68
CA TYR A 157 -24.30 1.41 -12.31
C TYR A 157 -23.17 1.26 -11.29
N SER A 158 -22.17 0.42 -11.57
CA SER A 158 -21.00 0.30 -10.70
C SER A 158 -20.03 1.48 -10.83
N MET A 159 -20.12 2.21 -11.95
CA MET A 159 -19.27 3.33 -12.31
C MET A 159 -19.93 4.70 -12.13
N ALA A 160 -21.21 4.74 -11.73
CA ALA A 160 -21.98 5.94 -11.48
C ALA A 160 -21.67 6.57 -10.12
#